data_AF-A0A061NL37-F1
#
_entry.id   AF-A0A061NL37-F1
#
_cell.length_a   1.000
_cell.length_b   1.000
_cell.length_c   1.000
_cell.angle_alpha   90.00
_cell.angle_beta   90.00
_cell.angle_gamma   90.00
#
_symmetry.space_group_name_H-M   'P 1'
#
loop_
_entity.id
_entity.type
_entity.pdbx_description
1 polymer ?
#
loop_
_entity_poly.entity_id
_entity_poly.type
_entity_poly.pdbx_seq_one_letter_code
_entity_poly.pdbx_strand_id
1 'polypeptide(L)' 'MSERVEWIIITFMDGTDERFNNVTVEAKEQGLLTVYFDGGIATHFNIRNIQSFRVKGER' A
#
# COMPACT_ATOMS: atom_id res chain seq x y z
N MET A 1 5.91 1.20 -11.84
CA MET A 1 6.28 -0.23 -11.75
C MET A 1 5.50 -0.78 -10.59
N SER A 2 4.58 -1.72 -10.82
CA SER A 2 3.75 -2.33 -9.78
C SER A 2 4.48 -3.56 -9.23
N GLU A 3 4.48 -3.76 -7.92
CA GLU A 3 5.22 -4.85 -7.26
C GLU A 3 4.26 -5.71 -6.42
N ARG A 4 4.31 -7.04 -6.58
CA ARG A 4 3.55 -7.97 -5.73
C ARG A 4 4.35 -8.21 -4.45
N VAL A 5 3.70 -8.01 -3.32
CA VAL A 5 4.33 -8.07 -1.99
C VAL A 5 3.54 -9.00 -1.08
N GLU A 6 4.25 -9.75 -0.22
CA GLU A 6 3.61 -10.61 0.79
C GLU A 6 2.73 -9.78 1.72
N TRP A 7 3.21 -8.59 2.10
CA TRP A 7 2.42 -7.64 2.86
C TRP A 7 2.90 -6.21 2.70
N ILE A 8 1.98 -5.28 2.96
CA ILE A 8 2.24 -3.87 3.19
C ILE A 8 1.62 -3.46 4.53
N ILE A 9 2.36 -2.66 5.30
CA ILE A 9 1.84 -1.96 6.48
C ILE A 9 1.85 -0.46 6.15
N ILE A 10 0.69 0.18 6.25
CA ILE A 10 0.51 1.61 6.09
C ILE A 10 0.31 2.22 7.48
N THR A 11 1.18 3.14 7.86
CA THR A 11 1.05 3.94 9.09
C THR A 11 0.45 5.29 8.72
N PHE A 12 -0.74 5.58 9.21
CA PHE A 12 -1.45 6.84 8.98
C PHE A 12 -0.96 7.96 9.90
N MET A 13 -1.32 9.20 9.57
CA MET A 13 -0.90 10.39 10.33
C MET A 13 -1.45 10.44 11.77
N ASP A 14 -2.52 9.70 12.06
CA ASP A 14 -3.08 9.54 13.40
C ASP A 14 -2.34 8.48 14.24
N GLY A 15 -1.33 7.81 13.65
CA GLY A 15 -0.55 6.75 14.27
C GLY A 15 -1.17 5.35 14.12
N THR A 16 -2.28 5.21 13.41
CA THR A 16 -2.91 3.91 13.17
C THR A 16 -2.13 3.13 12.12
N ASP A 17 -1.92 1.83 12.37
CA ASP A 17 -1.30 0.91 11.43
C ASP A 17 -2.37 0.00 10.78
N GLU A 18 -2.41 -0.04 9.45
CA GLU A 18 -3.18 -1.03 8.69
C GLU A 18 -2.28 -1.96 7.91
N ARG A 19 -2.52 -3.27 8.03
CA ARG A 19 -1.77 -4.31 7.34
C ARG A 19 -2.63 -5.00 6.30
N PHE A 20 -2.11 -5.06 5.07
CA PHE A 20 -2.69 -5.82 3.97
C PHE A 20 -1.71 -6.91 3.54
N ASN A 21 -2.21 -8.12 3.26
CA ASN A 21 -1.39 -9.27 2.85
C ASN A 21 -1.74 -9.69 1.41
N ASN A 22 -0.77 -10.25 0.70
CA ASN A 22 -0.88 -10.75 -0.67
C ASN A 22 -1.46 -9.70 -1.63
N VAL A 23 -0.84 -8.52 -1.66
CA VAL A 23 -1.31 -7.39 -2.46
C VAL A 23 -0.28 -7.00 -3.51
N THR A 24 -0.75 -6.35 -4.58
CA THR A 24 0.14 -5.62 -5.48
C THR A 24 0.10 -4.15 -5.11
N VAL A 25 1.26 -3.51 -5.00
CA VAL A 25 1.38 -2.10 -4.63
C VAL A 25 1.85 -1.31 -5.84
N GLU A 26 1.20 -0.17 -6.08
CA GLU A 26 1.62 0.82 -7.06
C GLU A 26 1.66 2.20 -6.42
N ALA A 27 2.86 2.70 -6.18
CA ALA A 27 3.07 4.10 -5.82
C ALA A 27 3.05 4.95 -7.09
N LYS A 28 2.10 5.89 -7.19
CA LYS A 28 2.02 6.86 -8.29
C LYS A 28 2.70 8.17 -7.90
N GLU A 29 3.37 8.81 -8.86
CA GLU A 29 4.05 10.10 -8.68
C GLU A 29 3.10 11.24 -8.25
N GLN A 30 1.79 11.06 -8.38
CA GLN A 30 0.78 12.05 -8.00
C GLN A 30 0.38 12.04 -6.51
N GLY A 31 1.17 11.39 -5.65
CA GLY A 31 0.88 11.36 -4.21
C GLY A 31 -0.22 10.35 -3.83
N LEU A 32 -0.38 9.28 -4.61
CA LEU A 32 -1.38 8.24 -4.39
C LEU A 32 -0.68 6.88 -4.25
N LEU A 33 -1.03 6.13 -3.21
CA LEU A 33 -0.65 4.73 -3.02
C LEU A 33 -1.84 3.86 -3.42
N THR A 34 -1.68 3.04 -4.44
CA THR A 34 -2.73 2.10 -4.88
C THR A 34 -2.36 0.71 -4.39
N VAL A 35 -3.29 0.05 -3.71
CA VAL A 35 -3.15 -1.31 -3.22
C VAL A 35 -4.19 -2.18 -3.92
N TYR A 36 -3.73 -3.15 -4.68
CA TYR A 36 -4.55 -4.11 -5.40
C TYR A 36 -4.66 -5.40 -4.60
N PHE A 37 -5.90 -5.83 -4.34
CA PHE A 37 -6.23 -7.07 -3.66
C PHE A 37 -6.49 -8.20 -4.65
N ASP A 38 -6.32 -9.45 -4.20
CA ASP A 38 -6.70 -10.62 -4.99
C ASP A 38 -8.18 -10.54 -5.38
N GLY A 39 -8.45 -10.59 -6.69
CA GLY A 39 -9.77 -10.32 -7.27
C GLY A 39 -9.87 -9.01 -8.05
N GLY A 40 -8.80 -8.21 -8.12
CA GLY A 40 -8.73 -7.01 -8.97
C GLY A 40 -9.35 -5.75 -8.35
N ILE A 41 -9.75 -5.82 -7.08
CA ILE A 41 -10.22 -4.65 -6.32
C ILE A 41 -9.00 -3.80 -5.95
N ALA A 42 -9.04 -2.50 -6.24
CA ALA A 42 -7.99 -1.56 -5.89
C ALA A 42 -8.51 -0.53 -4.88
N THR A 43 -7.75 -0.33 -3.80
CA THR A 43 -7.97 0.76 -2.84
C THR A 43 -6.90 1.83 -3.04
N HIS A 44 -7.33 3.08 -3.04
CA HIS A 44 -6.46 4.24 -3.25
C HIS A 44 -6.30 5.00 -1.94
N PHE A 45 -5.06 5.16 -1.49
CA PHE A 45 -4.72 5.93 -0.31
C PHE A 45 -4.00 7.21 -0.71
N ASN A 46 -4.44 8.34 -0.17
CA ASN A 46 -3.77 9.63 -0.40
C ASN A 46 -2.52 9.68 0.49
N ILE A 47 -1.34 9.85 -0.11
CA ILE A 47 -0.05 9.88 0.60
C ILE A 47 0.01 11.04 1.60
N ARG A 48 -0.77 12.11 1.41
CA ARG A 48 -0.87 13.21 2.40
C ARG A 48 -1.42 12.76 3.76
N ASN A 49 -2.15 11.65 3.78
CA ASN A 49 -2.71 11.06 5.00
C ASN A 49 -1.87 9.89 5.54
N ILE A 50 -0.77 9.55 4.86
CA ILE A 50 0.13 8.46 5.22
C ILE A 50 1.42 9.05 5.79
N GLN A 51 1.79 8.62 7.00
CA GLN A 51 3.06 8.98 7.59
C GLN A 51 4.20 8.16 6.98
N SER A 52 4.01 6.84 6.86
CA SER A 52 4.97 5.94 6.22
C SER A 52 4.30 4.64 5.77
N PHE A 53 4.96 3.88 4.91
CA PHE A 53 4.56 2.50 4.61
C PHE A 53 5.78 1.59 4.51
N ARG A 54 5.60 0.32 4.85
CA ARG A 54 6.62 -0.73 4.77
C ARG A 54 6.09 -1.89 3.97
N VAL A 55 6.90 -2.41 3.06
CA VAL A 55 6.56 -3.57 2.24
C VAL A 55 7.53 -4.72 2.51
N LYS A 56 7.02 -5.94 2.45
CA LYS A 56 7.85 -7.15 2.33
C LYS A 56 7.52 -7.81 1.00
N GLY A 57 8.47 -7.72 0.07
CA GLY A 57 8.37 -8.38 -1.23
C GLY A 57 8.48 -9.89 -1.09
N GLU A 58 7.69 -10.59 -1.91
CA GLU A 58 7.90 -12.01 -2.19
C GLU A 58 9.01 -12.06 -3.26
N ARG A 59 10.19 -12.54 -2.89
CA ARG A 59 11.33 -12.57 -3.82
C ARG A 59 11.21 -13.75 -4.78
#